data_AF-A0A078G8W9-F1
#
_entry.id   AF-A0A078G8W9-F1
#
_cell.length_a   1.000
_cell.length_b   1.000
_cell.length_c   1.000
_cell.angle_alpha   90.00
_cell.angle_beta   90.00
_cell.angle_gamma   90.00
#
_symmetry.space_group_name_H-M   'P 1'
#
loop_
_entity.id
_entity.type
_entity.pdbx_description
1 polymer ?
#
loop_
_entity_poly.entity_id
_entity_poly.type
_entity_poly.pdbx_seq_one_letter_code
_entity_poly.pdbx_strand_id
1 'polypeptide(L)'
;MPNYFNYQANGGSLVMTFNERPFPSPMICKACILLVRKDEVEAGIGQIVYVNHGIKQNSLDVPCNPSYHTLDRLLSEHLYIFEFEADVTSDELCFEFEIDCYDWMIKECGVHYLNTS
;
A
#
# COMPACT_ATOMS: atom_id res chain seq x y z
N MET A 1 3.29 3.77 -12.14
CA MET A 1 1.96 3.46 -11.55
C MET A 1 0.79 3.69 -12.52
N PRO A 2 -0.34 2.97 -12.43
CA PRO A 2 -1.54 3.27 -13.22
C PRO A 2 -2.20 4.60 -12.81
N ASN A 3 -2.71 5.35 -13.80
CA ASN A 3 -3.37 6.65 -13.59
C ASN A 3 -4.62 6.60 -12.69
N TYR A 4 -5.17 5.41 -12.40
CA TYR A 4 -6.30 5.23 -11.49
C TYR A 4 -5.93 5.50 -10.02
N PHE A 5 -4.66 5.34 -9.66
CA PHE A 5 -4.17 5.66 -8.32
C PHE A 5 -3.82 7.15 -8.25
N ASN A 6 -4.66 7.92 -7.58
CA ASN A 6 -4.55 9.39 -7.57
C ASN A 6 -3.38 9.88 -6.70
N TYR A 7 -2.96 9.07 -5.73
CA TYR A 7 -1.82 9.33 -4.87
C TYR A 7 -0.74 8.29 -5.15
N GLN A 8 0.48 8.74 -5.43
CA GLN A 8 1.60 7.89 -5.81
C GLN A 8 2.89 8.44 -5.24
N ALA A 9 3.83 7.56 -4.89
CA ALA A 9 5.16 7.93 -4.43
C ALA A 9 6.20 6.89 -4.85
N ASN A 10 7.47 7.30 -4.85
CA ASN A 10 8.59 6.36 -4.91
C ASN A 10 8.79 5.71 -3.54
N GLY A 11 9.15 4.44 -3.51
CA GLY A 11 9.30 3.68 -2.27
C GLY A 11 7.97 3.20 -1.70
N GLY A 12 8.01 2.78 -0.43
CA GLY A 12 6.89 2.16 0.29
C GLY A 12 6.08 3.11 1.16
N SER A 13 6.16 4.43 0.99
CA SER A 13 5.36 5.35 1.80
C SER A 13 4.85 6.52 0.99
N LEU A 14 3.62 6.95 1.29
CA LEU A 14 3.01 8.14 0.70
C LEU A 14 2.16 8.88 1.72
N VAL A 15 2.03 10.20 1.53
CA VAL A 15 1.13 11.04 2.31
C VAL A 15 -0.04 11.45 1.44
N MET A 16 -1.24 11.35 2.01
CA MET A 16 -2.50 11.74 1.41
C MET A 16 -3.14 12.83 2.26
N THR A 17 -3.52 13.93 1.63
CA THR A 17 -4.22 15.04 2.30
C THR A 17 -5.54 15.32 1.59
N PHE A 18 -6.62 15.42 2.36
CA PHE A 18 -7.95 15.75 1.90
C PHE A 18 -8.26 17.23 2.17
N ASN A 19 -8.95 17.88 1.22
CA ASN A 19 -9.36 19.28 1.40
C ASN A 19 -10.52 19.42 2.41
N GLU A 20 -11.36 18.39 2.51
CA GLU A 20 -12.48 18.30 3.46
C GLU A 20 -12.55 16.87 4.00
N ARG A 21 -13.05 16.70 5.23
CA ARG A 21 -13.11 15.37 5.86
C ARG A 21 -13.96 14.43 5.00
N PRO A 22 -13.39 13.35 4.45
CA PRO A 22 -14.11 12.52 3.51
C PRO A 22 -14.79 11.39 4.27
N PHE A 23 -16.08 11.52 4.56
CA PHE A 23 -16.96 10.35 4.76
C PHE A 23 -16.94 9.67 6.15
N PRO A 24 -17.99 8.88 6.45
CA PRO A 24 -18.04 8.05 7.64
C PRO A 24 -17.01 6.91 7.58
N SER A 25 -16.44 6.61 8.73
CA SER A 25 -15.64 5.43 9.03
C SER A 25 -16.45 4.14 8.79
N PRO A 26 -15.87 3.05 8.25
CA PRO A 26 -14.47 2.88 7.87
C PRO A 26 -14.17 3.36 6.44
N MET A 27 -12.93 3.81 6.21
CA MET A 27 -12.42 4.16 4.89
C MET A 27 -11.86 2.92 4.20
N ILE A 28 -12.31 2.62 2.98
CA ILE A 28 -11.79 1.51 2.17
C ILE A 28 -10.72 2.05 1.19
N CYS A 29 -9.52 1.49 1.27
CA CYS A 29 -8.38 1.83 0.44
C CYS A 29 -8.03 0.67 -0.49
N LYS A 30 -7.84 0.97 -1.78
CA LYS A 30 -7.14 0.11 -2.73
C LYS A 30 -5.72 0.64 -2.85
N ALA A 31 -4.74 -0.16 -2.44
CA ALA A 31 -3.33 0.16 -2.61
C ALA A 31 -2.74 -0.61 -3.78
N CYS A 32 -1.68 -0.05 -4.35
CA CYS A 32 -0.82 -0.75 -5.28
C CYS A 32 0.65 -0.52 -4.96
N ILE A 33 1.45 -1.55 -5.22
CA ILE A 33 2.89 -1.51 -5.07
C ILE A 33 3.57 -2.12 -6.30
N LEU A 34 4.61 -1.47 -6.77
CA LEU A 34 5.51 -1.98 -7.79
C LEU A 34 6.74 -2.56 -7.09
N LEU A 35 6.93 -3.86 -7.25
CA LEU A 35 8.05 -4.56 -6.64
C LEU A 35 9.15 -4.78 -7.66
N VAL A 36 10.39 -4.57 -7.23
CA VAL A 36 11.57 -4.94 -8.00
C VAL A 36 12.50 -5.79 -7.16
N ARG A 37 13.20 -6.72 -7.82
CA ARG A 37 14.29 -7.45 -7.18
C ARG A 37 15.50 -6.56 -7.00
N LYS A 38 16.22 -6.77 -5.90
CA LYS A 38 17.49 -6.09 -5.63
C LYS A 38 18.64 -6.66 -6.45
N ASP A 39 18.53 -7.93 -6.86
CA ASP A 39 19.51 -8.65 -7.67
C ASP A 39 18.95 -9.05 -9.06
N GLU A 40 19.83 -9.21 -10.04
CA GLU A 40 19.47 -9.55 -11.43
C GLU A 40 19.19 -11.06 -11.66
N VAL A 41 19.17 -11.87 -10.60
CA VAL A 41 18.97 -13.32 -10.71
C VAL A 41 17.47 -13.65 -10.77
N GLU A 42 17.13 -14.62 -11.64
CA GLU A 42 15.77 -15.03 -12.04
C GLU A 42 14.72 -14.91 -10.93
N ALA A 43 13.52 -14.45 -11.33
CA ALA A 43 12.35 -14.25 -10.49
C ALA A 43 12.16 -15.36 -9.45
N GLY A 44 11.69 -14.99 -8.26
CA GLY A 44 11.46 -15.89 -7.13
C GLY A 44 10.27 -16.79 -7.38
N ILE A 45 10.38 -17.70 -8.35
CA ILE A 45 9.33 -18.65 -8.72
C ILE A 45 9.02 -19.49 -7.47
N GLY A 46 7.86 -19.24 -6.86
CA GLY A 46 7.39 -19.95 -5.66
C GLY A 46 7.65 -19.25 -4.33
N GLN A 47 8.24 -18.04 -4.29
CA GLN A 47 8.31 -17.26 -3.06
C GLN A 47 6.90 -16.72 -2.68
N ILE A 48 6.54 -16.94 -1.42
CA ILE A 48 5.42 -16.28 -0.75
C ILE A 48 6.02 -15.16 0.08
N VAL A 49 5.45 -13.96 -0.03
CA VAL A 49 5.94 -12.77 0.68
C VAL A 49 4.80 -12.05 1.35
N TYR A 50 5.05 -11.57 2.55
CA TYR A 50 4.10 -10.78 3.32
C TYR A 50 4.35 -9.30 3.07
N VAL A 51 3.27 -8.60 2.76
CA VAL A 51 3.21 -7.14 2.65
C VAL A 51 2.53 -6.63 3.90
N ASN A 52 3.31 -6.05 4.79
CA ASN A 52 2.76 -5.30 5.91
C ASN A 52 2.35 -3.91 5.41
N HIS A 53 1.25 -3.39 5.94
CA HIS A 53 0.84 -2.04 5.64
C HIS A 53 0.22 -1.39 6.86
N GLY A 54 0.28 -0.06 6.90
CA GLY A 54 -0.26 0.72 7.99
C GLY A 54 -0.68 2.11 7.53
N ILE A 55 -1.62 2.67 8.29
CA ILE A 55 -1.98 4.08 8.20
C ILE A 55 -1.54 4.76 9.48
N LYS A 56 -0.89 5.91 9.36
CA LYS A 56 -0.64 6.84 10.45
C LYS A 56 -1.48 8.09 10.27
N GLN A 57 -2.12 8.53 11.34
CA GLN A 57 -2.79 9.84 11.42
C GLN A 57 -2.29 10.55 12.66
N ASN A 58 -1.91 11.83 12.55
CA ASN A 58 -1.30 12.57 13.66
C ASN A 58 -0.11 11.84 14.33
N SER A 59 0.71 11.13 13.53
CA SER A 59 1.82 10.29 13.99
C SER A 59 1.43 9.06 14.84
N LEU A 60 0.15 8.67 14.87
CA LEU A 60 -0.36 7.48 15.56
C LEU A 60 -0.78 6.42 14.55
N ASP A 61 -0.42 5.16 14.83
CA ASP A 61 -0.84 4.02 14.03
C ASP A 61 -2.35 3.79 14.14
N VAL A 62 -2.99 3.55 13.01
CA VAL A 62 -4.41 3.23 12.88
C VAL A 62 -4.55 1.74 12.59
N PRO A 63 -5.40 1.02 13.35
CA PRO A 63 -5.72 -0.37 13.04
C PRO A 63 -6.30 -0.51 11.63
N CYS A 64 -5.71 -1.41 10.84
CA CYS A 64 -6.14 -1.74 9.48
C CYS A 64 -6.66 -3.18 9.41
N ASN A 65 -7.64 -3.41 8.54
CA ASN A 65 -8.19 -4.74 8.27
C ASN A 65 -8.19 -5.04 6.75
N PRO A 66 -7.50 -6.10 6.28
CA PRO A 66 -6.51 -6.89 7.04
C PRO A 66 -5.29 -6.02 7.41
N SER A 67 -4.42 -6.49 8.30
CA SER A 67 -3.17 -5.76 8.66
C SER A 67 -1.97 -6.12 7.78
N TYR A 68 -2.11 -7.15 6.95
CA TYR A 68 -1.10 -7.58 5.99
C TYR A 68 -1.76 -8.32 4.81
N HIS A 69 -1.02 -8.45 3.72
CA HIS A 69 -1.39 -9.27 2.58
C HIS A 69 -0.30 -10.28 2.24
N THR A 70 -0.72 -11.42 1.72
CA THR A 70 0.18 -12.43 1.18
C THR A 70 0.23 -12.27 -0.34
N LEU A 71 1.42 -12.09 -0.90
CA LEU A 71 1.64 -12.12 -2.35
C LEU A 71 2.30 -13.44 -2.73
N ASP A 72 1.72 -14.13 -3.70
CA ASP A 72 2.27 -15.31 -4.32
C ASP A 72 2.89 -14.97 -5.68
N ARG A 73 3.93 -15.71 -6.07
CA ARG A 73 4.53 -15.65 -7.41
C ARG A 73 4.97 -14.23 -7.80
N LEU A 74 5.84 -13.66 -6.96
CA LEU A 74 6.41 -12.35 -7.22
C LEU A 74 7.23 -12.31 -8.51
N LEU A 75 6.98 -11.28 -9.31
CA LEU A 75 7.64 -10.99 -10.57
C LEU A 75 8.17 -9.56 -10.49
N SER A 76 9.44 -9.39 -10.89
CA SER A 76 10.06 -8.05 -10.90
C SER A 76 9.31 -7.14 -11.86
N GLU A 77 9.19 -5.86 -11.49
CA GLU A 77 8.48 -4.82 -12.23
C GLU A 77 6.98 -5.07 -12.42
N HIS A 78 6.40 -6.00 -11.65
CA HIS A 78 4.95 -6.23 -11.66
C HIS A 78 4.26 -5.41 -10.57
N LEU A 79 3.04 -5.03 -10.90
CA LEU A 79 2.15 -4.30 -10.01
C LEU A 79 1.30 -5.28 -9.20
N TYR A 80 1.27 -5.09 -7.90
CA TYR A 80 0.41 -5.80 -6.97
C TYR A 80 -0.63 -4.85 -6.42
N ILE A 81 -1.89 -5.30 -6.38
CA ILE A 81 -3.03 -4.50 -5.92
C ILE A 81 -3.74 -5.28 -4.82
N PHE A 82 -4.07 -4.59 -3.73
CA PHE A 82 -4.80 -5.16 -2.61
C PHE A 82 -5.68 -4.09 -1.94
N GLU A 83 -6.63 -4.52 -1.13
CA GLU A 83 -7.60 -3.67 -0.45
C GLU A 83 -7.55 -3.88 1.06
N PHE A 84 -7.68 -2.78 1.80
CA PHE A 84 -7.80 -2.79 3.27
C PHE A 84 -8.67 -1.61 3.71
N GLU A 85 -9.24 -1.73 4.91
CA GLU A 85 -10.06 -0.71 5.52
C GLU A 85 -9.46 -0.25 6.86
N ALA A 86 -9.72 1.00 7.22
CA ALA A 86 -9.31 1.55 8.51
C ALA A 86 -10.27 2.64 9.00
N ASP A 87 -10.38 2.76 10.31
CA ASP A 87 -11.16 3.81 10.96
C ASP A 87 -10.32 5.08 11.13
N VAL A 88 -10.44 6.00 10.17
CA VAL A 88 -9.65 7.23 10.11
C VAL A 88 -10.49 8.46 10.48
N THR A 89 -9.83 9.43 11.08
CA THR A 89 -10.47 10.67 11.58
C THR A 89 -9.79 11.94 11.09
N SER A 90 -8.54 11.84 10.64
CA SER A 90 -7.78 12.96 10.06
C SER A 90 -8.01 13.09 8.57
N ASP A 91 -7.90 14.33 8.11
CA ASP A 91 -7.76 14.75 6.72
C ASP A 91 -6.35 14.52 6.16
N GLU A 92 -5.34 14.27 6.99
CA GLU A 92 -4.00 13.88 6.57
C GLU A 92 -3.66 12.47 7.06
N LEU A 93 -3.33 11.60 6.11
CA LEU A 93 -3.00 10.20 6.35
C LEU A 93 -1.65 9.87 5.72
N CYS A 94 -0.77 9.23 6.49
CA CYS A 94 0.46 8.65 5.98
C CYS A 94 0.25 7.14 5.82
N PHE A 95 0.49 6.64 4.62
CA PHE A 95 0.45 5.21 4.32
C PHE A 95 1.88 4.68 4.29
N GLU A 96 2.08 3.51 4.91
CA GLU A 96 3.34 2.79 4.93
C GLU A 96 3.12 1.37 4.44
N PHE A 97 4.03 0.89 3.61
CA PHE A 97 4.06 -0.43 3.00
C PHE A 97 5.46 -1.00 3.19
N GLU A 98 5.52 -2.23 3.70
CA GLU A 98 6.77 -2.92 3.97
C GLU A 98 6.69 -4.35 3.47
N ILE A 99 7.81 -4.85 2.94
CA ILE A 99 7.94 -6.20 2.42
C ILE A 99 8.80 -7.02 3.37
N ASP A 100 8.25 -8.10 3.90
CA ASP A 100 8.98 -9.05 4.74
C ASP A 100 9.82 -10.01 3.89
N CYS A 101 10.69 -9.46 3.05
CA CYS A 101 11.63 -10.21 2.23
C CYS A 101 12.81 -9.33 1.79
N TYR A 102 14.03 -9.77 2.09
CA TYR A 102 15.24 -9.00 1.80
C TYR A 102 15.55 -8.86 0.31
N ASP A 103 15.08 -9.78 -0.53
CA ASP A 103 15.38 -9.81 -1.97
C ASP A 103 14.57 -8.77 -2.76
N TRP A 104 13.49 -8.26 -2.17
CA TRP A 104 12.54 -7.38 -2.83
C TRP A 104 12.58 -5.97 -2.24
N MET A 105 12.23 -4.99 -3.07
CA MET A 105 11.98 -3.62 -2.64
C MET A 105 10.76 -3.05 -3.34
N ILE A 106 10.07 -2.14 -2.65
CA ILE A 106 9.01 -1.34 -3.25
C ILE A 106 9.68 -0.19 -4.01
N LYS A 107 9.52 -0.20 -5.33
CA LYS A 107 10.00 0.86 -6.21
C LYS A 107 9.04 2.05 -6.20
N GLU A 108 7.75 1.77 -6.29
CA GLU A 108 6.67 2.75 -6.28
C GLU A 108 5.48 2.19 -5.51
N CYS A 109 4.71 3.07 -4.85
CA CYS A 109 3.42 2.74 -4.28
C CYS A 109 2.36 3.75 -4.71
N GLY A 110 1.10 3.37 -4.59
CA GLY A 110 -0.02 4.26 -4.81
C GLY A 110 -1.28 3.83 -4.05
N VAL A 111 -2.15 4.78 -3.76
CA VAL A 111 -3.42 4.54 -3.08
C VAL A 111 -4.56 5.22 -3.82
N HIS A 112 -5.68 4.51 -3.89
CA HIS A 112 -6.97 4.99 -4.35
C HIS A 112 -7.99 4.66 -3.26
N TYR A 113 -8.68 5.66 -2.74
CA TYR A 113 -9.77 5.44 -1.79
C TYR A 113 -11.08 5.20 -2.55
N LEU A 114 -11.92 4.32 -2.03
CA LEU A 114 -13.23 4.03 -2.61
C LEU A 114 -14.29 4.85 -1.89
N ASN A 115 -14.97 5.75 -2.59
CA ASN A 115 -16.17 6.40 -2.05
C ASN A 115 -17.31 5.39 -1.99
N THR A 116 -17.61 4.87 -0.80
CA THR A 116 -18.89 4.20 -0.55
C THR A 116 -19.96 5.27 -0.40
N SER A 117 -20.73 5.48 -1.47
CA SER A 117 -21.94 6.33 -1.47
C SER A 117 -23.13 5.61 -0.86
#